data_AF-W2VW90-F1
#
_entry.id   AF-W2VW90-F1
#
_cell.length_a   1.000
_cell.length_b   1.000
_cell.length_c   1.000
_cell.angle_alpha   90.00
_cell.angle_beta   90.00
_cell.angle_gamma   90.00
#
_symmetry.space_group_name_H-M   'P 1'
#
loop_
_entity.id
_entity.type
_entity.pdbx_description
1 polymer ?
#
loop_
_entity_poly.entity_id
_entity_poly.type
_entity_poly.pdbx_seq_one_letter_code
_entity_poly.pdbx_strand_id
1 'polypeptide(L)'
;MDDEDVRALEALQVPGNLSEHVRIRGMATCPHCYQGFGHASLPIHVRRCRSLLPPTEEEEAAAEQDKANQSIRRNRVRSLVDLCLRFVTKHFESVCMDRIVAFPEAEAALIASMPSNLLHRMVVNLVQDSKRAKMKNRESRAMIETLESALQGARRDVAQLESARDWAAISRARMEEQRHVSDRLQRELDITKTALSSAELENQKLRAKVESSEKKLLRLEAKINSLKAEKREFKIEAHRRQMELSNQLLSAHNSRVAASSEKARLSRSFKERRRSEEDTRRSKRSPTDGSSNSTTNNTSTQQRHSLTYHERPHAEGSKIPYPKS
;
A
#
# COMPACT_ATOMS: atom_id res chain seq x y z
N MET A 1 12.64 -78.07 -63.44
CA MET A 1 12.57 -77.31 -62.18
C MET A 1 13.42 -78.11 -61.25
N ASP A 2 14.61 -77.60 -60.99
CA ASP A 2 15.65 -78.35 -60.32
C ASP A 2 15.41 -78.26 -58.81
N ASP A 3 15.81 -79.29 -58.06
CA ASP A 3 15.57 -79.38 -56.60
C ASP A 3 16.23 -78.23 -55.79
N GLU A 4 17.09 -77.45 -56.43
CA GLU A 4 17.65 -76.21 -55.89
C GLU A 4 16.69 -75.02 -55.99
N ASP A 5 15.90 -74.92 -57.06
CA ASP A 5 14.90 -73.86 -57.23
C ASP A 5 13.71 -74.05 -56.27
N VAL A 6 13.33 -75.30 -56.01
CA VAL A 6 12.27 -75.64 -55.06
C VAL A 6 12.70 -75.33 -53.62
N ARG A 7 13.96 -75.62 -53.26
CA ARG A 7 14.53 -75.27 -51.94
C ARG A 7 14.74 -73.76 -51.77
N ALA A 8 15.11 -73.04 -52.82
CA ALA A 8 15.21 -71.58 -52.78
C ALA A 8 13.83 -70.92 -52.58
N LEU A 9 12.76 -71.49 -53.15
CA LEU A 9 11.39 -71.03 -52.97
C LEU A 9 10.81 -71.39 -51.59
N GLU A 10 11.17 -72.54 -51.01
CA GLU A 10 10.82 -72.88 -49.62
C GLU A 10 11.55 -72.01 -48.60
N ALA A 11 12.80 -71.64 -48.85
CA ALA A 11 13.55 -70.71 -47.99
C ALA A 11 12.97 -69.28 -47.98
N LEU A 12 12.15 -68.92 -48.97
CA LEU A 12 11.43 -67.65 -49.04
C LEU A 12 10.02 -67.69 -48.43
N GLN A 13 9.50 -68.88 -48.10
CA GLN A 13 8.25 -69.01 -47.37
C GLN A 13 8.49 -68.89 -45.86
N VAL A 14 8.43 -67.65 -45.36
CA VAL A 14 8.31 -67.39 -43.92
C VAL A 14 6.83 -67.62 -43.53
N PRO A 15 6.51 -68.58 -42.64
CA PRO A 15 5.15 -68.75 -42.15
C PRO A 15 4.90 -67.69 -41.07
N GLY A 16 4.21 -66.61 -41.43
CA GLY A 16 3.78 -65.60 -40.46
C GLY A 16 3.30 -64.31 -41.13
N ASN A 17 2.21 -63.74 -40.61
CA ASN A 17 1.61 -62.49 -41.09
C ASN A 17 2.63 -61.35 -41.26
N LEU A 18 3.05 -61.08 -42.51
CA LEU A 18 4.02 -60.03 -42.85
C LEU A 18 3.45 -58.59 -42.82
N SER A 19 2.32 -58.36 -42.14
CA SER A 19 1.66 -57.04 -42.17
C SER A 19 1.84 -56.20 -40.90
N GLU A 20 2.52 -56.68 -39.85
CA GLU A 20 2.55 -55.92 -38.58
C GLU A 20 3.94 -55.59 -38.04
N HIS A 21 5.02 -56.13 -38.62
CA HIS A 21 6.38 -55.86 -38.14
C HIS A 21 7.37 -55.70 -39.29
N VAL A 22 7.21 -54.62 -40.08
CA VAL A 22 8.35 -54.06 -40.80
C VAL A 22 9.31 -53.53 -39.73
N ARG A 23 10.25 -54.36 -39.28
CA ARG A 23 11.36 -53.91 -38.43
C ARG A 23 12.22 -52.99 -39.27
N ILE A 24 11.90 -51.70 -39.23
CA ILE A 24 12.72 -50.64 -39.82
C ILE A 24 14.12 -50.78 -39.22
N ARG A 25 15.09 -51.12 -40.08
CA ARG A 25 16.48 -51.40 -39.70
C ARG A 25 17.02 -50.21 -38.88
N GLY A 26 17.39 -50.46 -37.61
CA GLY A 26 17.89 -49.41 -36.70
C GLY A 26 16.88 -48.84 -35.71
N MET A 27 15.65 -49.35 -35.67
CA MET A 27 14.68 -49.05 -34.61
C MET A 27 14.66 -50.17 -33.56
N ALA A 28 14.84 -49.78 -32.30
CA ALA A 28 14.68 -50.63 -31.14
C ALA A 28 13.35 -50.29 -30.45
N THR A 29 12.64 -51.30 -29.96
CA THR A 29 11.32 -51.11 -29.37
C THR A 29 11.42 -50.85 -27.87
N CYS A 30 10.55 -49.98 -27.37
CA CYS A 30 10.42 -49.76 -25.93
C CYS A 30 9.82 -51.00 -25.25
N PRO A 31 10.39 -51.52 -24.14
CA PRO A 31 9.85 -52.67 -23.42
C PRO A 31 8.53 -52.38 -22.69
N HIS A 32 8.14 -51.11 -22.54
CA HIS A 32 6.95 -50.70 -21.80
C HIS A 32 5.76 -50.34 -22.69
N CYS A 33 5.97 -49.76 -23.87
CA CYS A 33 4.88 -49.38 -24.78
C CYS A 33 4.97 -50.03 -26.17
N TYR A 34 6.02 -50.81 -26.42
CA TYR A 34 6.28 -51.54 -27.67
C TYR A 34 6.37 -50.67 -28.94
N GLN A 35 6.38 -49.34 -28.80
CA GLN A 35 6.61 -48.42 -29.91
C GLN A 35 8.08 -48.45 -30.34
N GLY A 36 8.32 -48.27 -31.64
CA GLY A 36 9.66 -48.25 -32.24
C GLY A 36 10.34 -46.89 -32.09
N PHE A 37 11.57 -46.89 -31.58
CA PHE A 37 12.40 -45.69 -31.44
C PHE A 37 13.77 -45.92 -32.07
N GLY A 38 14.40 -44.85 -32.57
CA GLY A 38 15.82 -44.92 -32.94
C GLY A 38 16.71 -45.16 -31.72
N HIS A 39 17.90 -45.73 -31.91
CA HIS A 39 18.81 -46.06 -30.81
C HIS A 39 19.15 -44.88 -29.88
N ALA A 40 19.18 -43.64 -30.39
CA ALA A 40 19.43 -42.45 -29.59
C ALA A 40 18.20 -41.97 -28.79
N SER A 41 16.98 -42.20 -29.30
CA SER A 41 15.74 -41.75 -28.66
C SER A 41 15.16 -42.78 -27.69
N LEU A 42 15.51 -44.06 -27.83
CA LEU A 42 15.05 -45.13 -26.95
C LEU A 42 15.41 -44.89 -25.47
N PRO A 43 16.66 -44.58 -25.06
CA PRO A 43 17.01 -44.43 -23.64
C PRO A 43 16.27 -43.25 -22.97
N ILE A 44 15.97 -42.20 -23.73
CA ILE A 44 15.22 -41.03 -23.28
C ILE A 44 13.76 -41.41 -23.07
N HIS A 45 13.18 -42.12 -24.04
CA HIS A 45 11.79 -42.57 -23.97
C HIS A 45 11.56 -43.59 -22.86
N VAL A 46 12.42 -44.60 -22.71
CA VAL A 46 12.27 -45.66 -21.70
C VAL A 46 12.20 -45.08 -20.29
N ARG A 47 12.99 -44.06 -19.98
CA ARG A 47 12.98 -43.36 -18.67
C ARG A 47 11.71 -42.56 -18.40
N ARG A 48 10.96 -42.19 -19.44
CA ARG A 48 9.74 -41.37 -19.37
C ARG A 48 8.57 -42.05 -20.08
N CYS A 49 8.58 -43.37 -20.13
CA CYS A 49 7.59 -44.09 -20.91
C CYS A 49 6.23 -43.87 -20.27
N ARG A 50 5.30 -43.31 -21.04
CA ARG A 50 3.97 -42.95 -20.55
C ARG A 50 3.16 -44.16 -20.06
N SER A 51 3.48 -45.37 -20.54
CA SER A 51 2.86 -46.61 -20.06
C SER A 51 3.32 -47.07 -18.67
N LEU A 52 4.33 -46.41 -18.08
CA LEU A 52 4.71 -46.58 -16.68
C LEU A 52 3.95 -45.63 -15.74
N LEU A 53 3.23 -44.65 -16.28
CA LEU A 53 2.38 -43.75 -15.51
C LEU A 53 0.92 -44.25 -15.58
N PRO A 54 0.15 -44.14 -14.49
CA PRO A 54 -1.27 -44.43 -14.53
C PRO A 54 -1.96 -43.50 -15.54
N PRO A 55 -2.88 -44.03 -16.38
CA PRO A 55 -3.58 -43.23 -17.37
C PRO A 55 -4.41 -42.15 -16.68
N THR A 56 -4.41 -40.95 -17.25
CA THR A 56 -5.26 -39.84 -16.80
C THR A 56 -6.69 -40.05 -17.30
N GLU A 57 -7.71 -39.57 -16.56
CA GLU A 57 -9.14 -39.72 -16.91
C GLU A 57 -9.48 -39.26 -18.34
N GLU A 58 -8.74 -38.28 -18.88
CA GLU A 58 -8.87 -37.80 -20.25
C GLU A 58 -8.40 -38.82 -21.32
N GLU A 59 -7.45 -39.69 -20.99
CA GLU A 59 -6.92 -40.72 -21.90
C GLU A 59 -7.80 -41.97 -21.95
N GLU A 60 -8.44 -42.33 -20.84
CA GLU A 60 -9.42 -43.42 -20.80
C GLU A 60 -10.65 -43.08 -21.65
N ALA A 61 -11.12 -41.83 -21.57
CA ALA A 61 -12.22 -41.33 -22.40
C ALA A 61 -11.86 -41.33 -23.91
N ALA A 62 -10.63 -40.97 -24.27
CA ALA A 62 -10.16 -41.01 -25.65
C ALA A 62 -10.01 -42.45 -26.18
N ALA A 63 -9.49 -43.37 -25.35
CA ALA A 63 -9.30 -44.77 -25.73
C ALA A 63 -10.63 -45.53 -25.91
N GLU A 64 -11.67 -45.19 -25.15
CA GLU A 64 -13.01 -45.75 -25.36
C GLU A 64 -13.66 -45.25 -26.65
N GLN A 65 -13.50 -43.95 -26.98
CA GLN A 65 -13.98 -43.41 -28.26
C GLN A 65 -13.26 -44.05 -29.47
N ASP A 66 -11.96 -44.30 -29.37
CA ASP A 66 -11.20 -44.95 -30.44
C ASP A 66 -11.57 -46.43 -30.60
N LYS A 67 -11.84 -47.17 -29.52
CA LYS A 67 -12.34 -48.55 -29.59
C LYS A 67 -13.74 -48.61 -30.21
N ALA A 68 -14.62 -47.67 -29.86
CA ALA A 68 -15.94 -47.55 -30.47
C ALA A 68 -15.83 -47.27 -31.99
N ASN A 69 -14.96 -46.35 -32.39
CA ASN A 69 -14.72 -46.00 -33.80
C ASN A 69 -14.03 -47.11 -34.60
N GLN A 70 -13.12 -47.89 -34.00
CA GLN A 70 -12.47 -49.02 -34.66
C GLN A 70 -13.42 -50.20 -34.90
N SER A 71 -14.36 -50.45 -33.99
CA SER A 71 -15.37 -51.50 -34.17
C SER A 71 -16.31 -51.24 -35.35
N ILE A 72 -16.60 -49.96 -35.63
CA ILE A 72 -17.42 -49.49 -36.77
C ILE A 72 -16.62 -49.57 -38.09
N ARG A 73 -15.28 -49.50 -38.03
CA ARG A 73 -14.37 -49.46 -39.19
C ARG A 73 -13.82 -50.81 -39.63
N ARG A 74 -14.22 -51.94 -39.03
CA ARG A 74 -13.93 -53.27 -39.62
C ARG A 74 -14.70 -53.40 -40.93
N ASN A 75 -14.08 -52.91 -41.99
CA ASN A 75 -14.51 -52.99 -43.37
C ASN A 75 -14.81 -54.45 -43.69
N ARG A 76 -16.10 -54.81 -43.68
CA ARG A 76 -16.56 -56.03 -44.35
C ARG A 76 -16.05 -55.94 -45.78
N VAL A 77 -15.15 -56.84 -46.16
CA VAL A 77 -14.70 -56.99 -47.56
C VAL A 77 -15.96 -57.11 -48.40
N ARG A 78 -16.21 -56.10 -49.24
CA ARG A 78 -17.41 -56.07 -50.09
C ARG A 78 -17.27 -57.19 -51.10
N SER A 79 -18.34 -57.95 -51.34
CA SER A 79 -18.30 -59.02 -52.33
C SER A 79 -17.95 -58.43 -53.70
N LEU A 80 -17.26 -59.21 -54.55
CA LEU A 80 -16.95 -58.78 -55.92
C LEU A 80 -18.23 -58.37 -56.68
N VAL A 81 -19.33 -59.09 -56.44
CA VAL A 81 -20.65 -58.79 -56.99
C VAL A 81 -21.14 -57.40 -56.55
N ASP A 82 -20.99 -57.03 -55.27
CA ASP A 82 -21.39 -55.71 -54.78
C ASP A 82 -20.52 -54.58 -55.35
N LEU A 83 -19.24 -54.87 -55.60
CA LEU A 83 -18.32 -53.89 -56.20
C LEU A 83 -18.66 -53.66 -57.68
N CYS A 84 -18.88 -54.73 -58.44
CA CYS A 84 -19.33 -54.65 -59.84
C CYS A 84 -20.68 -53.96 -59.95
N LEU A 85 -21.65 -54.29 -59.07
CA LEU A 85 -22.95 -53.63 -59.06
C LEU A 85 -22.83 -52.15 -58.75
N ARG A 86 -21.99 -51.74 -57.80
CA ARG A 86 -21.77 -50.30 -57.55
C ARG A 86 -21.19 -49.58 -58.75
N PHE A 87 -20.21 -50.19 -59.43
CA PHE A 87 -19.57 -49.58 -60.60
C PHE A 87 -20.58 -49.42 -61.75
N VAL A 88 -21.32 -50.50 -62.07
CA VAL A 88 -22.34 -50.50 -63.12
C VAL A 88 -23.49 -49.55 -62.77
N THR A 89 -23.91 -49.52 -61.50
CA THR A 89 -24.97 -48.61 -61.02
C THR A 89 -24.55 -47.14 -61.14
N LYS A 90 -23.31 -46.79 -60.79
CA LYS A 90 -22.77 -45.43 -60.99
C LYS A 90 -22.64 -45.05 -62.45
N HIS A 91 -22.20 -45.99 -63.28
CA HIS A 91 -22.07 -45.75 -64.71
C HIS A 91 -23.44 -45.52 -65.35
N PHE A 92 -24.44 -46.30 -64.96
CA PHE A 92 -25.83 -46.11 -65.38
C PHE A 92 -26.45 -44.80 -64.89
N GLU A 93 -26.14 -44.36 -63.67
CA GLU A 93 -26.54 -43.05 -63.17
C GLU A 93 -25.99 -41.95 -64.07
N SER A 94 -24.69 -41.96 -64.34
CA SER A 94 -24.00 -40.90 -65.09
C SER A 94 -24.29 -40.90 -66.60
N VAL A 95 -24.43 -42.09 -67.21
CA VAL A 95 -24.63 -42.23 -68.66
C VAL A 95 -26.11 -42.13 -69.01
N CYS A 96 -26.98 -42.81 -68.25
CA CYS A 96 -28.40 -42.88 -68.60
C CYS A 96 -29.23 -41.89 -67.79
N MET A 97 -29.19 -41.95 -66.45
CA MET A 97 -30.12 -41.16 -65.62
C MET A 97 -29.84 -39.65 -65.65
N ASP A 98 -28.58 -39.24 -65.65
CA ASP A 98 -28.21 -37.82 -65.73
C ASP A 98 -28.52 -37.22 -67.12
N ARG A 99 -28.52 -38.05 -68.17
CA ARG A 99 -28.71 -37.61 -69.57
C ARG A 99 -30.11 -37.87 -70.13
N ILE A 100 -30.94 -38.63 -69.44
CA ILE A 100 -32.30 -39.00 -69.90
C ILE A 100 -33.17 -37.78 -70.21
N VAL A 101 -32.94 -36.66 -69.52
CA VAL A 101 -33.65 -35.39 -69.76
C VAL A 101 -33.21 -34.76 -71.08
N ALA A 102 -31.94 -34.91 -71.46
CA ALA A 102 -31.37 -34.36 -72.69
C ALA A 102 -31.61 -35.27 -73.92
N PHE A 103 -31.60 -36.59 -73.73
CA PHE A 103 -31.73 -37.58 -74.81
C PHE A 103 -32.70 -38.71 -74.44
N PRO A 104 -34.01 -38.42 -74.32
CA PRO A 104 -34.98 -39.36 -73.74
C PRO A 104 -35.15 -40.65 -74.56
N GLU A 105 -35.17 -40.56 -75.89
CA GLU A 105 -35.42 -41.72 -76.77
C GLU A 105 -34.23 -42.69 -76.80
N ALA A 106 -33.00 -42.16 -76.93
CA ALA A 106 -31.78 -42.95 -76.97
C ALA A 106 -31.51 -43.65 -75.62
N GLU A 107 -31.68 -42.92 -74.52
CA GLU A 107 -31.48 -43.48 -73.18
C GLU A 107 -32.62 -44.44 -72.79
N ALA A 108 -33.87 -44.19 -73.21
CA ALA A 108 -34.97 -45.13 -72.99
C ALA A 108 -34.79 -46.44 -73.77
N ALA A 109 -34.27 -46.39 -74.99
CA ALA A 109 -33.95 -47.58 -75.77
C ALA A 109 -32.82 -48.40 -75.12
N LEU A 110 -31.79 -47.73 -74.61
CA LEU A 110 -30.70 -48.36 -73.85
C LEU A 110 -31.23 -49.02 -72.57
N ILE A 111 -32.13 -48.34 -71.85
CA ILE A 111 -32.82 -48.89 -70.67
C ILE A 111 -33.63 -50.13 -71.08
N ALA A 112 -34.44 -50.07 -72.14
CA ALA A 112 -35.28 -51.19 -72.57
C ALA A 112 -34.47 -52.43 -73.00
N SER A 113 -33.22 -52.26 -73.45
CA SER A 113 -32.33 -53.35 -73.86
C SER A 113 -31.72 -54.13 -72.69
N MET A 114 -31.77 -53.60 -71.46
CA MET A 114 -31.12 -54.23 -70.30
C MET A 114 -32.02 -55.26 -69.60
N PRO A 115 -31.44 -56.31 -68.99
CA PRO A 115 -32.19 -57.28 -68.21
C PRO A 115 -32.94 -56.63 -67.03
N SER A 116 -34.24 -56.91 -66.92
CA SER A 116 -35.13 -56.31 -65.91
C SER A 116 -34.62 -56.52 -64.47
N ASN A 117 -34.06 -57.70 -64.17
CA ASN A 117 -33.48 -58.01 -62.86
C ASN A 117 -32.26 -57.14 -62.51
N LEU A 118 -31.43 -56.80 -63.49
CA LEU A 118 -30.24 -55.97 -63.30
C LEU A 118 -30.64 -54.51 -63.10
N LEU A 119 -31.53 -54.01 -63.97
CA LEU A 119 -32.13 -52.67 -63.84
C LEU A 119 -32.79 -52.45 -62.49
N HIS A 120 -33.60 -53.41 -62.04
CA HIS A 120 -34.27 -53.32 -60.75
C HIS A 120 -33.26 -53.18 -59.61
N ARG A 121 -32.20 -53.99 -59.60
CA ARG A 121 -31.14 -53.92 -58.58
C ARG A 121 -30.38 -52.58 -58.62
N MET A 122 -30.09 -52.06 -59.81
CA MET A 122 -29.39 -50.78 -59.98
C MET A 122 -30.26 -49.60 -59.50
N VAL A 123 -31.54 -49.55 -59.89
CA VAL A 123 -32.48 -48.51 -59.43
C VAL A 123 -32.68 -48.58 -57.91
N VAL A 124 -32.84 -49.78 -57.34
CA VAL A 124 -32.95 -49.94 -55.88
C VAL A 124 -31.68 -49.45 -55.17
N ASN A 125 -30.49 -49.77 -55.69
CA ASN A 125 -29.22 -49.28 -55.15
C ASN A 125 -29.12 -47.75 -55.23
N LEU A 126 -29.51 -47.11 -56.33
CA LEU A 126 -29.54 -45.64 -56.46
C LEU A 126 -30.47 -44.99 -55.45
N VAL A 127 -31.67 -45.55 -55.26
CA VAL A 127 -32.63 -45.05 -54.25
C VAL A 127 -32.06 -45.20 -52.84
N GLN A 128 -31.43 -46.33 -52.53
CA GLN A 128 -30.80 -46.56 -51.22
C GLN A 128 -29.62 -45.61 -50.98
N ASP A 129 -28.75 -45.41 -51.98
CA ASP A 129 -27.62 -44.49 -51.90
C ASP A 129 -28.09 -43.03 -51.79
N SER A 130 -29.13 -42.64 -52.53
CA SER A 130 -29.78 -41.32 -52.41
C SER A 130 -30.36 -41.09 -51.01
N LYS A 131 -31.09 -42.08 -50.45
CA LYS A 131 -31.61 -42.00 -49.08
C LYS A 131 -30.48 -41.88 -48.05
N ARG A 132 -29.41 -42.66 -48.20
CA ARG A 132 -28.22 -42.61 -47.33
C ARG A 132 -27.52 -41.25 -47.42
N ALA A 133 -27.34 -40.70 -48.62
CA ALA A 133 -26.75 -39.39 -48.84
C ALA A 133 -27.60 -38.28 -48.21
N LYS A 134 -28.93 -38.33 -48.34
CA LYS A 134 -29.85 -37.39 -47.69
C LYS A 134 -29.75 -37.43 -46.18
N MET A 135 -29.66 -38.62 -45.57
CA MET A 135 -29.47 -38.75 -44.12
C MET A 135 -28.13 -38.15 -43.67
N LYS A 136 -27.03 -38.49 -44.34
CA LYS A 136 -25.71 -37.92 -44.06
C LYS A 136 -25.70 -36.40 -44.20
N ASN A 137 -26.34 -35.84 -45.23
CA ASN A 137 -26.42 -34.39 -45.39
C ASN A 137 -27.21 -33.72 -44.26
N ARG A 138 -28.27 -34.35 -43.75
CA ARG A 138 -29.00 -33.85 -42.58
C ARG A 138 -28.14 -33.89 -41.31
N GLU A 139 -27.42 -34.98 -41.09
CA GLU A 139 -26.48 -35.13 -39.97
C GLU A 139 -25.36 -34.08 -40.05
N SER A 140 -24.73 -33.93 -41.21
CA SER A 140 -23.70 -32.91 -41.43
C SER A 140 -24.24 -31.51 -41.20
N ARG A 141 -25.47 -31.21 -41.65
CA ARG A 141 -26.09 -29.91 -41.43
C ARG A 141 -26.34 -29.64 -39.95
N ALA A 142 -26.90 -30.60 -39.22
CA ALA A 142 -27.08 -30.48 -37.78
C ALA A 142 -25.74 -30.27 -37.06
N MET A 143 -24.69 -30.99 -37.47
CA MET A 143 -23.34 -30.81 -36.93
C MET A 143 -22.80 -29.40 -37.21
N ILE A 144 -22.95 -28.88 -38.43
CA ILE A 144 -22.55 -27.51 -38.77
C ILE A 144 -23.27 -26.50 -37.87
N GLU A 145 -24.59 -26.62 -37.69
CA GLU A 145 -25.39 -25.73 -36.84
C GLU A 145 -24.91 -25.76 -35.37
N THR A 146 -24.53 -26.93 -34.86
CA THR A 146 -23.95 -27.05 -33.51
C THR A 146 -22.58 -26.39 -33.40
N LEU A 147 -21.72 -26.57 -34.42
CA LEU A 147 -20.38 -25.97 -34.45
C LEU A 147 -20.45 -24.44 -34.60
N GLU A 148 -21.38 -23.93 -35.39
CA GLU A 148 -21.63 -22.49 -35.52
C GLU A 148 -22.10 -21.89 -34.20
N SER A 149 -23.00 -22.57 -33.49
CA SER A 149 -23.47 -22.15 -32.17
C SER A 149 -22.32 -22.13 -31.14
N ALA A 150 -21.48 -23.17 -31.14
CA ALA A 150 -20.29 -23.25 -30.29
C ALA A 150 -19.28 -22.15 -30.63
N LEU A 151 -19.04 -21.87 -31.92
CA LEU A 151 -18.15 -20.80 -32.37
C LEU A 151 -18.65 -19.42 -31.93
N GLN A 152 -19.96 -19.18 -32.01
CA GLN A 152 -20.55 -17.95 -31.49
C GLN A 152 -20.41 -17.86 -29.97
N GLY A 153 -20.58 -18.97 -29.24
CA GLY A 153 -20.30 -19.06 -27.80
C GLY A 153 -18.86 -18.64 -27.49
N ALA A 154 -17.89 -19.31 -28.10
CA ALA A 154 -16.47 -19.03 -27.92
C ALA A 154 -16.10 -17.58 -28.26
N ARG A 155 -16.72 -16.98 -29.28
CA ARG A 155 -16.52 -15.54 -29.60
C ARG A 155 -17.00 -14.61 -28.48
N ARG A 156 -18.13 -14.92 -27.84
CA ARG A 156 -18.61 -14.16 -26.68
C ARG A 156 -17.67 -14.32 -25.49
N ASP A 157 -17.19 -15.53 -25.25
CA ASP A 157 -16.25 -15.81 -24.15
C ASP A 157 -14.92 -15.06 -24.35
N VAL A 158 -14.39 -15.04 -25.58
CA VAL A 158 -13.19 -14.25 -25.90
C VAL A 158 -13.42 -12.77 -25.63
N ALA A 159 -14.55 -12.20 -26.06
CA ALA A 159 -14.87 -10.79 -25.79
C ALA A 159 -14.98 -10.49 -24.28
N GLN A 160 -15.54 -11.42 -23.49
CA GLN A 160 -15.58 -11.29 -22.04
C GLN A 160 -14.17 -11.35 -21.43
N LEU A 161 -13.32 -12.27 -21.88
CA LEU A 161 -11.93 -12.38 -21.41
C LEU A 161 -11.11 -11.13 -21.78
N GLU A 162 -11.31 -10.55 -22.95
CA GLU A 162 -10.68 -9.28 -23.34
C GLU A 162 -11.14 -8.14 -22.43
N SER A 163 -12.44 -8.03 -22.15
CA SER A 163 -12.95 -7.03 -21.22
C SER A 163 -12.38 -7.21 -19.80
N ALA A 164 -12.28 -8.45 -19.32
CA ALA A 164 -11.71 -8.77 -18.02
C ALA A 164 -10.20 -8.45 -17.97
N ARG A 165 -9.47 -8.69 -19.07
CA ARG A 165 -8.06 -8.33 -19.20
C ARG A 165 -7.87 -6.82 -19.11
N ASP A 166 -8.73 -6.05 -19.77
CA ASP A 166 -8.67 -4.59 -19.76
C ASP A 166 -8.99 -4.04 -18.35
N TRP A 167 -9.99 -4.59 -17.68
CA TRP A 167 -10.27 -4.30 -16.27
C TRP A 167 -9.09 -4.63 -15.35
N ALA A 168 -8.43 -5.77 -15.57
CA ALA A 168 -7.24 -6.14 -14.80
C ALA A 168 -6.07 -5.18 -15.06
N ALA A 169 -5.90 -4.68 -16.29
CA ALA A 169 -4.89 -3.68 -16.61
C ALA A 169 -5.17 -2.35 -15.89
N ILE A 170 -6.41 -1.86 -15.92
CA ILE A 170 -6.85 -0.65 -15.21
C ILE A 170 -6.64 -0.82 -13.70
N SER A 171 -7.00 -1.97 -13.14
CA SER A 171 -6.82 -2.26 -11.72
C SER A 171 -5.34 -2.24 -11.32
N ARG A 172 -4.46 -2.86 -12.11
CA ARG A 172 -3.00 -2.82 -11.86
C ARG A 172 -2.44 -1.41 -11.92
N ALA A 173 -2.85 -0.59 -12.89
CA ALA A 173 -2.43 0.80 -12.98
C ALA A 173 -2.83 1.61 -11.73
N ARG A 174 -4.09 1.46 -11.28
CA ARG A 174 -4.57 2.11 -10.04
C ARG A 174 -3.79 1.67 -8.80
N MET A 175 -3.45 0.38 -8.70
CA MET A 175 -2.64 -0.13 -7.58
C MET A 175 -1.24 0.47 -7.59
N GLU A 176 -0.64 0.67 -8.76
CA GLU A 176 0.68 1.30 -8.87
C GLU A 176 0.62 2.79 -8.52
N GLU A 177 -0.40 3.51 -8.96
CA GLU A 177 -0.66 4.90 -8.52
C GLU A 177 -0.81 4.98 -7.00
N GLN A 178 -1.58 4.06 -6.40
CA GLN A 178 -1.76 4.00 -4.95
C GLN A 178 -0.44 3.71 -4.22
N ARG A 179 0.42 2.84 -4.77
CA ARG A 179 1.77 2.59 -4.24
C ARG A 179 2.63 3.85 -4.27
N HIS A 180 2.65 4.57 -5.39
CA HIS A 180 3.39 5.84 -5.47
C HIS A 180 2.91 6.89 -4.47
N VAL A 181 1.59 6.99 -4.26
CA VAL A 181 1.02 7.87 -3.22
C VAL A 181 1.45 7.41 -1.83
N SER A 182 1.40 6.11 -1.54
CA SER A 182 1.86 5.55 -0.27
C SER A 182 3.34 5.86 -0.02
N ASP A 183 4.21 5.64 -1.00
CA ASP A 183 5.64 5.91 -0.88
C ASP A 183 5.92 7.41 -0.66
N ARG A 184 5.13 8.27 -1.31
CA ARG A 184 5.22 9.72 -1.12
C ARG A 184 4.82 10.11 0.30
N LEU A 185 3.69 9.61 0.80
CA LEU A 185 3.22 9.88 2.15
C LEU A 185 4.21 9.36 3.20
N GLN A 186 4.83 8.20 2.96
CA GLN A 186 5.86 7.65 3.82
C GLN A 186 7.08 8.59 3.89
N ARG A 187 7.54 9.10 2.75
CA ARG A 187 8.63 10.10 2.70
C ARG A 187 8.27 11.39 3.43
N GLU A 188 7.05 11.91 3.23
CA GLU A 188 6.56 13.10 3.94
C GLU A 188 6.51 12.86 5.47
N LEU A 189 6.09 11.67 5.89
CA LEU A 189 6.07 11.25 7.29
C LEU A 189 7.48 11.15 7.89
N ASP A 190 8.45 10.63 7.14
CA ASP A 190 9.84 10.56 7.60
C ASP A 190 10.49 11.96 7.69
N ILE A 191 10.21 12.84 6.72
CA ILE A 191 10.65 14.25 6.78
C ILE A 191 10.07 14.95 8.00
N THR A 192 8.76 14.81 8.25
CA THR A 192 8.12 15.46 9.41
C THR A 192 8.64 14.90 10.73
N LYS A 193 8.91 13.59 10.83
CA LYS A 193 9.57 13.00 12.01
C LYS A 193 10.95 13.57 12.26
N THR A 194 11.77 13.71 11.22
CA THR A 194 13.11 14.30 11.36
C THR A 194 13.04 15.77 11.78
N ALA A 195 12.15 16.55 11.18
CA ALA A 195 11.91 17.94 11.56
C ALA A 195 11.44 18.06 13.02
N LEU A 196 10.53 17.19 13.46
CA LEU A 196 10.06 17.13 14.84
C LEU A 196 11.21 16.83 15.81
N SER A 197 12.03 15.81 15.52
CA SER A 197 13.18 15.47 16.36
C SER A 197 14.19 16.62 16.48
N SER A 198 14.40 17.37 15.39
CA SER A 198 15.25 18.57 15.41
C SER A 198 14.64 19.68 16.28
N ALA A 199 13.34 19.93 16.13
CA ALA A 199 12.63 20.92 16.93
C ALA A 199 12.60 20.56 18.42
N GLU A 200 12.44 19.28 18.76
CA GLU A 200 12.51 18.78 20.14
C GLU A 200 13.90 19.00 20.75
N LEU A 201 14.97 18.72 19.99
CA LEU A 201 16.35 18.98 20.41
C LEU A 201 16.58 20.48 20.66
N GLU A 202 16.10 21.35 19.78
CA GLU A 202 16.18 22.80 19.97
C GLU A 202 15.40 23.26 21.20
N ASN A 203 14.21 22.70 21.43
CA ASN A 203 13.40 23.00 22.60
C ASN A 203 14.13 22.61 23.90
N GLN A 204 14.76 21.43 23.94
CA GLN A 204 15.59 21.00 25.07
C GLN A 204 16.76 21.97 25.32
N LYS A 205 17.46 22.41 24.26
CA LYS A 205 18.55 23.40 24.38
C LYS A 205 18.04 24.73 24.94
N LEU A 206 16.88 25.20 24.48
CA LEU A 206 16.27 26.44 24.97
C LEU A 206 15.85 26.31 26.43
N ARG A 207 15.25 25.19 26.83
CA ARG A 207 14.91 24.92 28.24
C ARG A 207 16.15 24.94 29.14
N ALA A 208 17.23 24.27 28.74
CA ALA A 208 18.48 24.29 29.50
C ALA A 208 19.08 25.72 29.62
N LYS A 209 18.97 26.53 28.56
CA LYS A 209 19.37 27.95 28.63
C LYS A 209 18.51 28.74 29.60
N VAL A 210 17.18 28.56 29.57
CA VAL A 210 16.24 29.20 30.51
C VAL A 210 16.60 28.85 31.95
N GLU A 211 16.74 27.57 32.28
CA GLU A 211 17.14 27.12 33.63
C GLU A 211 18.48 27.74 34.07
N SER A 212 19.46 27.84 33.15
CA SER A 212 20.74 28.47 33.46
C SER A 212 20.60 29.97 33.77
N SER A 213 19.72 30.66 33.04
CA SER A 213 19.44 32.09 33.25
C SER A 213 18.65 32.34 34.53
N GLU A 214 17.68 31.48 34.87
CA GLU A 214 16.95 31.53 36.14
C GLU A 214 17.90 31.34 37.32
N LYS A 215 18.81 30.37 37.26
CA LYS A 215 19.85 30.18 38.30
C LYS A 215 20.73 31.43 38.45
N LYS A 216 21.07 32.12 37.36
CA LYS A 216 21.83 33.39 37.42
C LYS A 216 20.99 34.51 38.03
N LEU A 217 19.72 34.63 37.66
CA LEU A 217 18.80 35.62 38.23
C LEU A 217 18.67 35.43 39.74
N LEU A 218 18.42 34.20 40.21
CA LEU A 218 18.34 33.90 41.64
C LEU A 218 19.63 34.27 42.41
N ARG A 219 20.81 34.02 41.82
CA ARG A 219 22.10 34.42 42.41
C ARG A 219 22.25 35.93 42.49
N LEU A 220 21.87 36.65 41.45
CA LEU A 220 21.92 38.12 41.42
C LEU A 220 20.92 38.71 42.42
N GLU A 221 19.71 38.15 42.51
CA GLU A 221 18.69 38.56 43.46
C GLU A 221 19.13 38.33 44.91
N ALA A 222 19.76 37.19 45.20
CA ALA A 222 20.37 36.93 46.51
C ALA A 222 21.47 37.96 46.84
N LYS A 223 22.33 38.32 45.88
CA LYS A 223 23.36 39.34 46.06
C LYS A 223 22.76 40.73 46.30
N ILE A 224 21.70 41.10 45.57
CA ILE A 224 20.96 42.35 45.78
C ILE A 224 20.37 42.39 47.19
N ASN A 225 19.79 41.29 47.67
CA ASN A 225 19.21 41.21 49.00
C ASN A 225 20.27 41.32 50.10
N SER A 226 21.43 40.69 49.94
CA SER A 226 22.59 40.85 50.83
C SER A 226 23.07 42.31 50.87
N LEU A 227 23.30 42.94 49.71
CA LEU A 227 23.71 44.35 49.64
C LEU A 227 22.65 45.30 50.24
N LYS A 228 21.35 45.00 50.07
CA LYS A 228 20.27 45.75 50.72
C LYS A 228 20.30 45.59 52.23
N ALA A 229 20.62 44.40 52.74
CA ALA A 229 20.78 44.15 54.18
C ALA A 229 21.99 44.90 54.74
N GLU A 230 23.17 44.78 54.11
CA GLU A 230 24.37 45.55 54.49
C GLU A 230 24.10 47.06 54.47
N LYS A 231 23.42 47.57 53.44
CA LYS A 231 23.01 48.99 53.37
C LYS A 231 22.11 49.40 54.54
N ARG A 232 21.23 48.51 55.02
CA ARG A 232 20.41 48.78 56.21
C ARG A 232 21.26 48.79 57.48
N GLU A 233 22.17 47.83 57.64
CA GLU A 233 23.11 47.79 58.76
C GLU A 233 23.99 49.03 58.81
N PHE A 234 24.58 49.45 57.68
CA PHE A 234 25.34 50.69 57.59
C PHE A 234 24.52 51.91 57.97
N LYS A 235 23.23 51.97 57.59
CA LYS A 235 22.33 53.05 58.02
C LYS A 235 22.07 53.03 59.53
N ILE A 236 21.84 51.85 60.11
CA ILE A 236 21.65 51.68 61.55
C ILE A 236 22.91 52.09 62.30
N GLU A 237 24.08 51.63 61.87
CA GLU A 237 25.38 51.95 62.47
C GLU A 237 25.72 53.44 62.32
N ALA A 238 25.45 54.05 61.17
CA ALA A 238 25.61 55.49 60.99
C ALA A 238 24.69 56.30 61.92
N HIS A 239 23.43 55.87 62.07
CA HIS A 239 22.50 56.51 63.00
C HIS A 239 22.93 56.31 64.46
N ARG A 240 23.44 55.13 64.83
CA ARG A 240 24.02 54.85 66.15
C ARG A 240 25.18 55.80 66.45
N ARG A 241 26.14 55.93 65.52
CA ARG A 241 27.27 56.87 65.67
C ARG A 241 26.82 58.32 65.76
N GLN A 242 25.80 58.71 64.98
CA GLN A 242 25.21 60.05 65.07
C GLN A 242 24.59 60.30 66.45
N MET A 243 23.89 59.32 67.01
CA MET A 243 23.33 59.39 68.37
C MET A 243 24.41 59.42 69.45
N GLU A 244 25.49 58.63 69.30
CA GLU A 244 26.65 58.67 70.20
C GLU A 244 27.33 60.05 70.18
N LEU A 245 27.57 60.63 69.00
CA LEU A 245 28.09 62.00 68.86
C LEU A 245 27.15 63.03 69.47
N SER A 246 25.84 62.91 69.22
CA SER A 246 24.82 63.78 69.82
C SER A 246 24.84 63.69 71.36
N ASN A 247 24.90 62.48 71.92
CA ASN A 247 25.01 62.25 73.36
C ASN A 247 26.30 62.81 73.95
N GLN A 248 27.44 62.68 73.26
CA GLN A 248 28.70 63.28 73.68
C GLN A 248 28.62 64.81 73.69
N LEU A 249 28.04 65.42 72.65
CA LEU A 249 27.81 66.87 72.59
C LEU A 249 26.87 67.34 73.69
N LEU A 250 25.78 66.60 73.97
CA LEU A 250 24.88 66.90 75.09
C LEU A 250 25.59 66.77 76.44
N SER A 251 26.39 65.73 76.64
CA SER A 251 27.16 65.54 77.88
C SER A 251 28.22 66.63 78.07
N ALA A 252 28.94 66.99 77.00
CA ALA A 252 29.87 68.12 76.99
C ALA A 252 29.16 69.45 77.25
N HIS A 253 27.98 69.67 76.67
CA HIS A 253 27.15 70.85 76.94
C HIS A 253 26.71 70.88 78.41
N ASN A 254 26.20 69.77 78.94
CA ASN A 254 25.76 69.67 80.34
C ASN A 254 26.91 69.86 81.33
N SER A 255 28.10 69.32 81.05
CA SER A 255 29.29 69.55 81.88
C SER A 255 29.79 70.98 81.76
N ARG A 256 29.67 71.63 80.59
CA ARG A 256 29.94 73.06 80.42
C ARG A 256 28.92 73.94 81.16
N VAL A 257 27.64 73.57 81.16
CA VAL A 257 26.58 74.22 81.94
C VAL A 257 26.78 73.98 83.43
N ALA A 258 27.18 72.79 83.86
CA ALA A 258 27.52 72.47 85.24
C ALA A 258 28.73 73.28 85.71
N ALA A 259 29.81 73.35 84.91
CA ALA A 259 30.97 74.20 85.19
C ALA A 259 30.61 75.69 85.19
N SER A 260 29.67 76.12 84.34
CA SER A 260 29.14 77.50 84.33
C SER A 260 28.24 77.77 85.54
N SER A 261 27.45 76.79 85.98
CA SER A 261 26.60 76.79 87.17
C SER A 261 27.45 76.82 88.44
N GLU A 262 28.58 76.10 88.45
CA GLU A 262 29.55 76.04 89.53
C GLU A 262 30.40 77.30 89.57
N LYS A 263 30.81 77.86 88.42
CA LYS A 263 31.33 79.24 88.32
C LYS A 263 30.30 80.28 88.77
N ALA A 264 29.01 80.07 88.50
CA ALA A 264 27.94 80.96 88.96
C ALA A 264 27.65 80.78 90.46
N ARG A 265 27.78 79.58 91.02
CA ARG A 265 27.70 79.29 92.47
C ARG A 265 28.93 79.81 93.20
N LEU A 266 30.12 79.72 92.62
CA LEU A 266 31.35 80.33 93.13
C LEU A 266 31.30 81.85 92.97
N SER A 267 30.70 82.39 91.90
CA SER A 267 30.47 83.83 91.75
C SER A 267 29.35 84.35 92.66
N ARG A 268 28.32 83.54 92.97
CA ARG A 268 27.30 83.85 93.98
C ARG A 268 27.89 83.73 95.37
N SER A 269 28.69 82.72 95.68
CA SER A 269 29.46 82.58 96.93
C SER A 269 30.49 83.70 97.13
N PHE A 270 31.14 84.19 96.06
CA PHE A 270 31.99 85.39 96.10
C PHE A 270 31.19 86.71 96.16
N LYS A 271 29.96 86.76 95.62
CA LYS A 271 29.09 87.95 95.71
C LYS A 271 28.29 88.02 97.02
N GLU A 272 27.98 86.89 97.64
CA GLU A 272 27.25 86.79 98.91
C GLU A 272 28.18 87.04 100.11
N ARG A 273 29.50 87.00 99.88
CA ARG A 273 30.52 87.45 100.85
C ARG A 273 30.99 88.90 100.65
N ARG A 274 30.44 89.64 99.66
CA ARG A 274 30.96 90.98 99.32
C ARG A 274 29.93 92.08 99.01
N ARG A 275 28.63 91.87 99.26
CA ARG A 275 27.62 92.96 99.28
C ARG A 275 26.48 92.66 100.27
N SER A 276 26.82 92.69 101.55
CA SER A 276 26.06 93.52 102.48
C SER A 276 26.33 94.99 102.14
N GLU A 277 25.33 95.83 102.28
CA GLU A 277 25.30 97.30 102.02
C GLU A 277 24.72 97.72 100.65
N GLU A 278 23.52 98.29 100.80
CA GLU A 278 22.95 99.43 100.08
C GLU A 278 22.30 99.25 98.69
N ASP A 279 20.97 99.19 98.78
CA ASP A 279 20.05 100.29 98.44
C ASP A 279 19.26 100.28 97.12
N THR A 280 18.24 101.12 97.20
CA THR A 280 16.90 101.17 96.62
C THR A 280 16.75 101.54 95.13
N ARG A 281 15.67 100.99 94.55
CA ARG A 281 14.68 101.57 93.59
C ARG A 281 15.05 101.94 92.12
N ARG A 282 14.18 101.41 91.23
CA ARG A 282 13.37 102.06 90.14
C ARG A 282 13.73 101.85 88.64
N SER A 283 12.71 101.38 87.91
CA SER A 283 12.11 101.95 86.67
C SER A 283 12.41 101.37 85.26
N LYS A 284 11.36 100.74 84.69
CA LYS A 284 10.77 100.83 83.32
C LYS A 284 11.66 100.83 82.06
N ARG A 285 11.37 99.91 81.12
CA ARG A 285 10.67 100.11 79.82
C ARG A 285 10.60 98.80 79.00
N SER A 286 9.45 98.55 78.38
CA SER A 286 9.17 97.61 77.28
C SER A 286 9.48 98.30 75.92
N PRO A 287 9.13 97.79 74.70
CA PRO A 287 8.72 96.44 74.22
C PRO A 287 9.34 96.02 72.85
N THR A 288 8.75 94.98 72.22
CA THR A 288 8.69 94.63 70.75
C THR A 288 9.96 94.10 70.05
N ASP A 289 9.99 93.24 69.02
CA ASP A 289 9.00 92.44 68.23
C ASP A 289 9.77 91.51 67.25
N GLY A 290 9.07 90.53 66.65
CA GLY A 290 9.35 89.96 65.30
C GLY A 290 10.08 88.60 65.27
N SER A 291 9.47 87.45 64.98
CA SER A 291 8.83 86.96 63.73
C SER A 291 9.84 86.74 62.58
N SER A 292 9.88 85.65 61.78
CA SER A 292 8.78 84.91 61.14
C SER A 292 9.22 83.55 60.54
N ASN A 293 8.23 82.64 60.40
CA ASN A 293 7.93 81.70 59.28
C ASN A 293 8.99 80.69 58.79
N SER A 294 8.67 79.41 58.50
CA SER A 294 7.68 78.99 57.50
C SER A 294 7.26 77.51 57.60
N THR A 295 5.96 77.32 57.67
CA THR A 295 5.00 76.35 57.10
C THR A 295 5.45 75.10 56.29
N THR A 296 4.68 74.01 56.49
CA THR A 296 4.08 73.03 55.54
C THR A 296 4.39 71.57 55.90
N ASN A 297 3.52 70.57 55.74
CA ASN A 297 2.08 70.40 55.60
C ASN A 297 1.79 68.95 56.02
N ASN A 298 0.69 68.72 56.74
CA ASN A 298 0.12 67.39 56.93
C ASN A 298 -0.76 67.07 55.72
N THR A 299 -0.53 65.93 55.06
CA THR A 299 -1.56 65.24 54.28
C THR A 299 -1.29 63.75 54.28
N SER A 300 -2.20 63.02 54.91
CA SER A 300 -2.46 61.61 54.70
C SER A 300 -2.90 61.37 53.25
N THR A 301 -2.22 60.48 52.54
CA THR A 301 -2.73 59.87 51.32
C THR A 301 -2.47 58.37 51.37
N GLN A 302 -3.56 57.63 51.58
CA GLN A 302 -3.72 56.28 51.08
C GLN A 302 -3.44 56.28 49.57
N GLN A 303 -2.41 55.54 49.13
CA GLN A 303 -2.33 55.11 47.74
C GLN A 303 -2.79 53.67 47.65
N ARG A 304 -3.91 53.54 46.94
CA ARG A 304 -4.53 52.32 46.48
C ARG A 304 -3.55 51.51 45.63
N HIS A 305 -3.69 50.19 45.75
CA HIS A 305 -3.29 49.25 44.73
C HIS A 305 -3.98 49.61 43.40
N SER A 306 -3.19 49.89 42.37
CA SER A 306 -3.64 49.79 40.98
C SER A 306 -3.43 48.35 40.53
N LEU A 307 -4.52 47.59 40.46
CA LEU A 307 -4.60 46.37 39.67
C LEU A 307 -4.60 46.79 38.20
N THR A 308 -3.49 46.57 37.50
CA THR A 308 -3.52 46.45 36.04
C THR A 308 -4.12 45.10 35.70
N TYR A 309 -5.37 45.11 35.24
CA TYR A 309 -5.91 44.02 34.45
C TYR A 309 -5.13 43.98 33.13
N HIS A 310 -4.30 42.95 32.95
CA HIS A 310 -3.95 42.51 31.61
C HIS A 310 -5.04 41.54 31.16
N GLU A 311 -5.67 41.89 30.05
CA GLU A 311 -6.55 41.05 29.25
C GLU A 311 -5.93 39.67 29.03
N ARG A 312 -6.73 38.64 29.24
CA ARG A 312 -6.47 37.32 28.66
C ARG A 312 -6.52 37.47 27.13
N PRO A 313 -5.55 36.92 26.38
CA PRO A 313 -5.77 36.67 24.98
C PRO A 313 -6.95 35.69 24.83
N HIS A 314 -7.89 36.08 23.99
CA HIS A 314 -8.94 35.20 23.47
C HIS A 314 -8.32 33.89 22.97
N ALA A 315 -8.80 32.77 23.50
CA ALA A 315 -8.68 31.50 22.81
C ALA A 315 -9.62 31.56 21.60
N GLU A 316 -9.07 31.88 20.43
CA GLU A 316 -9.78 31.64 19.18
C GLU A 316 -10.01 30.14 19.06
N GLY A 317 -11.29 29.78 19.10
CA GLY A 317 -11.77 28.43 18.94
C GLY A 317 -11.26 27.83 17.64
N SER A 318 -10.54 26.73 17.80
CA SER A 318 -10.24 25.75 16.78
C SER A 318 -11.52 25.36 16.04
N LYS A 319 -11.68 25.82 14.79
CA LYS A 319 -12.68 25.30 13.86
C LYS A 319 -12.07 24.10 13.14
N ILE A 320 -12.17 22.92 13.77
CA ILE A 320 -11.98 21.65 13.08
C ILE A 320 -13.35 21.28 12.47
N PRO A 321 -13.49 21.18 11.14
CA PRO A 321 -14.71 20.67 10.52
C PRO A 321 -14.77 19.15 10.71
N TYR A 322 -15.85 18.64 11.29
CA TYR A 322 -16.16 17.21 11.27
C TYR A 322 -16.57 16.77 9.85
N PRO A 323 -16.20 15.55 9.42
CA PRO A 323 -16.67 14.98 8.16
C PRO A 323 -18.18 14.68 8.26
N LYS A 324 -18.90 14.99 7.18
CA LYS A 324 -20.33 14.67 7.04
C LYS A 324 -20.48 13.16 6.85
N SER A 325 -21.41 12.58 7.62
CA SER A 325 -21.91 11.21 7.46
C SER A 325 -22.66 11.00 6.15
#